data_AF-A4ELX7-F1
#
_entry.id   AF-A4ELX7-F1
#
_cell.length_a   1.000
_cell.length_b   1.000
_cell.length_c   1.000
_cell.angle_alpha   90.00
_cell.angle_beta   90.00
_cell.angle_gamma   90.00
#
_symmetry.space_group_name_H-M   'P 1'
#
loop_
_entity.id
_entity.type
_entity.pdbx_description
1 polymer ?
#
loop_
_entity_poly.entity_id
_entity_poly.type
_entity_poly.pdbx_seq_one_letter_code
_entity_poly.pdbx_strand_id
1 'polypeptide(L)'
;MVLPDNVNASSTPNKPKLADSEMLLRRALKSSPQDVWLETLRRTRGPQHNSLVYWMLSQTECDFAVAVHAFYRSDPARYLDDPKPLPQRPGHADLFALILLNWDTGYYRTHRIQVDPVDADPRAIARTKQKLMVHSQGALPFKIPQRFLEPTGGAAIKVPAHLQPDQAPHLWPLFAELGLDVDAAPPGFARKIARAKAMFRKFKISGRRA
;
A
#
# COMPACT_ATOMS: atom_id res chain seq x y z
N MET A 1 -48.40 -30.64 -2.77
CA MET A 1 -47.44 -30.37 -3.85
C MET A 1 -46.19 -29.81 -3.20
N VAL A 2 -45.13 -30.61 -3.12
CA VAL A 2 -43.86 -30.32 -2.43
C VAL A 2 -42.91 -29.69 -3.45
N LEU A 3 -42.39 -28.50 -3.17
CA LEU A 3 -41.32 -27.88 -3.98
C LEU A 3 -40.03 -28.71 -3.79
N PRO A 4 -39.30 -29.06 -4.86
CA PRO A 4 -37.99 -29.66 -4.70
C PRO A 4 -36.97 -28.60 -4.30
N ASP A 5 -36.22 -28.92 -3.24
CA ASP A 5 -35.06 -28.18 -2.75
C ASP A 5 -34.01 -28.02 -3.85
N ASN A 6 -33.48 -26.81 -3.94
CA ASN A 6 -32.46 -26.42 -4.90
C ASN A 6 -31.08 -26.96 -4.46
N VAL A 7 -30.87 -28.27 -4.62
CA VAL A 7 -29.61 -28.98 -4.35
C VAL A 7 -28.64 -28.78 -5.51
N ASN A 8 -28.22 -27.53 -5.76
CA ASN A 8 -27.11 -27.21 -6.67
C ASN A 8 -26.61 -25.76 -6.51
N ALA A 9 -26.50 -25.28 -5.27
CA ALA A 9 -25.65 -24.12 -5.01
C ALA A 9 -24.18 -24.57 -5.15
N SER A 10 -23.56 -24.21 -6.27
CA SER A 10 -22.13 -24.38 -6.50
C SER A 10 -21.35 -23.81 -5.31
N SER A 11 -20.42 -24.60 -4.78
CA SER A 11 -19.53 -24.19 -3.69
C SER A 11 -18.85 -22.88 -4.09
N THR A 12 -19.21 -21.79 -3.42
CA THR A 12 -18.51 -20.51 -3.54
C THR A 12 -17.02 -20.77 -3.39
N PRO A 13 -16.16 -20.27 -4.30
CA PRO A 13 -14.72 -20.47 -4.19
C PRO A 13 -14.30 -19.95 -2.82
N ASN A 14 -13.71 -20.85 -2.02
CA ASN A 14 -13.16 -20.55 -0.70
C ASN A 14 -12.40 -19.24 -0.78
N LYS A 15 -12.91 -18.19 -0.10
CA LYS A 15 -12.12 -16.99 0.14
C LYS A 15 -10.79 -17.45 0.72
N PRO A 16 -9.63 -17.05 0.17
CA PRO A 16 -8.36 -17.42 0.76
C PRO A 16 -8.40 -16.98 2.22
N LYS A 17 -8.27 -17.95 3.13
CA LYS A 17 -8.25 -17.70 4.57
C LYS A 17 -7.15 -16.68 4.81
N LEU A 18 -7.50 -15.50 5.29
CA LEU A 18 -6.53 -14.46 5.67
C LEU A 18 -5.53 -15.12 6.61
N ALA A 19 -4.24 -15.01 6.29
CA ALA A 19 -3.20 -15.56 7.15
C ALA A 19 -3.31 -14.92 8.54
N ASP A 20 -3.12 -15.71 9.60
CA ASP A 20 -3.23 -15.22 10.98
C ASP A 20 -2.29 -14.02 11.22
N SER A 21 -1.12 -14.03 10.58
CA SER A 21 -0.15 -12.92 10.56
C SER A 21 -0.71 -11.64 9.95
N GLU A 22 -1.53 -11.71 8.90
CA GLU A 22 -2.17 -10.53 8.31
C GLU A 22 -3.22 -9.95 9.27
N MET A 23 -4.00 -10.81 9.92
CA MET A 23 -4.97 -10.37 10.93
C MET A 23 -4.28 -9.69 12.13
N LEU A 24 -3.16 -10.24 12.59
CA LEU A 24 -2.36 -9.64 13.66
C LEU A 24 -1.79 -8.28 13.24
N LEU A 25 -1.27 -8.17 12.01
CA LEU A 25 -0.78 -6.89 11.50
C LEU A 25 -1.90 -5.85 11.38
N ARG A 26 -3.07 -6.22 10.85
CA ARG A 26 -4.24 -5.32 10.80
C ARG A 26 -4.64 -4.83 12.18
N ARG A 27 -4.64 -5.71 13.19
CA ARG A 27 -4.92 -5.33 14.58
C ARG A 27 -3.87 -4.35 15.13
N ALA A 28 -2.59 -4.61 14.88
CA ALA A 28 -1.50 -3.70 15.29
C ALA A 28 -1.61 -2.33 14.61
N LEU A 29 -1.91 -2.30 13.31
CA LEU A 29 -2.10 -1.06 12.56
C LEU A 29 -3.30 -0.27 13.07
N LYS A 30 -4.43 -0.93 13.38
CA LYS A 30 -5.64 -0.25 13.85
C LYS A 30 -5.41 0.60 15.11
N SER A 31 -4.48 0.18 15.98
CA SER A 31 -4.07 0.92 17.19
C SER A 31 -2.85 1.84 16.99
N SER A 32 -2.25 1.85 15.79
CA SER A 32 -1.02 2.58 15.51
C SER A 32 -1.28 3.96 14.89
N PRO A 33 -0.33 4.91 15.01
CA PRO A 33 -0.35 6.15 14.23
C PRO A 33 -0.35 5.91 12.72
N GLN A 34 -0.94 6.83 11.96
CA GLN A 34 -1.00 6.75 10.48
C GLN A 34 0.40 6.74 9.83
N ASP A 35 1.42 7.27 10.50
CA ASP A 35 2.82 7.13 10.10
C ASP A 35 3.21 5.67 9.91
N VAL A 36 2.82 4.79 10.84
CA VAL A 36 3.10 3.35 10.77
C VAL A 36 2.37 2.73 9.58
N TRP A 37 1.20 3.25 9.21
CA TRP A 37 0.44 2.77 8.06
C TRP A 37 1.17 3.09 6.77
N LEU A 38 1.59 4.34 6.58
CA LEU A 38 2.34 4.74 5.40
C LEU A 38 3.66 3.96 5.28
N GLU A 39 4.40 3.80 6.38
CA GLU A 39 5.63 3.00 6.42
C GLU A 39 5.38 1.53 6.08
N THR A 40 4.28 0.95 6.58
CA THR A 40 3.91 -0.43 6.24
C THR A 40 3.55 -0.55 4.76
N LEU A 41 2.81 0.41 4.21
CA LEU A 41 2.45 0.45 2.81
C LEU A 41 3.68 0.54 1.90
N ARG A 42 4.68 1.37 2.25
CA ARG A 42 5.96 1.48 1.53
C ARG A 42 6.72 0.15 1.43
N ARG A 43 6.50 -0.77 2.38
CA ARG A 43 7.13 -2.10 2.42
C ARG A 43 6.37 -3.17 1.65
N THR A 44 5.15 -2.87 1.22
CA THR A 44 4.36 -3.82 0.41
C THR A 44 4.92 -3.93 -1.01
N ARG A 45 4.78 -5.10 -1.61
CA ARG A 45 5.26 -5.42 -2.96
C ARG A 45 4.13 -5.94 -3.85
N GLY A 46 3.89 -5.29 -4.99
CA GLY A 46 3.02 -5.82 -6.05
C GLY A 46 1.59 -6.20 -5.62
N PRO A 47 0.85 -7.00 -6.42
CA PRO A 47 -0.54 -7.35 -6.15
C PRO A 47 -0.78 -8.23 -4.92
N GLN A 48 0.24 -8.99 -4.50
CA GLN A 48 0.19 -9.95 -3.39
C GLN A 48 -0.19 -9.32 -2.03
N HIS A 49 0.03 -8.01 -1.86
CA HIS A 49 -0.37 -7.30 -0.64
C HIS A 49 -1.65 -6.46 -0.80
N ASN A 50 -2.36 -6.59 -1.92
CA ASN A 50 -3.51 -5.74 -2.19
C ASN A 50 -4.65 -5.93 -1.18
N SER A 51 -4.78 -7.10 -0.54
CA SER A 51 -5.79 -7.28 0.51
C SER A 51 -5.54 -6.41 1.74
N LEU A 52 -4.28 -6.32 2.18
CA LEU A 52 -3.87 -5.45 3.28
C LEU A 52 -4.10 -3.98 2.91
N VAL A 53 -3.68 -3.57 1.71
CA VAL A 53 -3.81 -2.19 1.22
C VAL A 53 -5.28 -1.79 1.09
N TYR A 54 -6.10 -2.68 0.53
CA TYR A 54 -7.54 -2.50 0.46
C TYR A 54 -8.15 -2.29 1.84
N TRP A 55 -7.75 -3.12 2.82
CA TRP A 55 -8.22 -2.97 4.21
C TRP A 55 -7.84 -1.60 4.78
N MET A 56 -6.59 -1.15 4.60
CA MET A 56 -6.11 0.15 5.06
C MET A 56 -6.94 1.29 4.46
N LEU A 57 -7.12 1.30 3.13
CA LEU A 57 -7.89 2.32 2.41
C LEU A 57 -9.37 2.32 2.78
N SER A 58 -9.91 1.19 3.23
CA SER A 58 -11.30 1.05 3.68
C SER A 58 -11.54 1.57 5.10
N GLN A 59 -10.49 1.99 5.82
CA GLN A 59 -10.63 2.57 7.14
C GLN A 59 -10.90 4.07 7.05
N THR A 60 -11.83 4.57 7.86
CA THR A 60 -12.21 5.99 7.88
C THR A 60 -11.11 6.91 8.40
N GLU A 61 -10.17 6.36 9.17
CA GLU A 61 -9.01 7.08 9.69
C GLU A 61 -7.82 7.12 8.72
N CYS A 62 -7.94 6.50 7.53
CA CYS A 62 -6.87 6.45 6.54
C CYS A 62 -6.45 7.87 6.15
N ASP A 63 -5.18 8.21 6.40
CA ASP A 63 -4.63 9.50 6.02
C ASP A 63 -4.51 9.64 4.50
N PHE A 64 -4.63 10.88 4.02
CA PHE A 64 -4.49 11.22 2.61
C PHE A 64 -3.15 10.76 2.03
N ALA A 65 -2.04 10.81 2.78
CA ALA A 65 -0.74 10.36 2.27
C ALA A 65 -0.72 8.85 1.97
N VAL A 66 -1.42 8.04 2.77
CA VAL A 66 -1.59 6.59 2.54
C VAL A 66 -2.38 6.37 1.24
N ALA A 67 -3.45 7.14 1.03
CA ALA A 67 -4.25 7.07 -0.19
C ALA A 67 -3.45 7.48 -1.43
N VAL A 68 -2.64 8.54 -1.35
CA VAL A 68 -1.78 8.99 -2.45
C VAL A 68 -0.73 7.95 -2.81
N HIS A 69 -0.07 7.36 -1.82
CA HIS A 69 0.89 6.28 -2.06
C HIS A 69 0.23 5.11 -2.80
N ALA A 70 -0.94 4.66 -2.32
CA ALA A 70 -1.67 3.57 -2.96
C ALA A 70 -2.17 3.95 -4.37
N PHE A 71 -2.54 5.21 -4.58
CA PHE A 71 -2.99 5.73 -5.88
C PHE A 71 -1.88 5.60 -6.91
N TYR A 72 -0.68 6.14 -6.63
CA TYR A 72 0.43 6.07 -7.57
C TYR A 72 0.97 4.66 -7.76
N ARG A 73 0.90 3.81 -6.72
CA ARG A 73 1.19 2.38 -6.86
C ARG A 73 0.22 1.65 -7.80
N SER A 74 -1.02 2.11 -7.93
CA SER A 74 -2.00 1.52 -8.84
C SER A 74 -1.76 1.86 -10.32
N ASP A 75 -0.75 2.68 -10.63
CA ASP A 75 -0.42 3.17 -11.97
C ASP A 75 -1.61 3.91 -12.64
N PRO A 76 -1.97 5.10 -12.14
CA PRO A 76 -3.12 5.87 -12.65
C PRO A 76 -2.99 6.23 -14.13
N ALA A 77 -1.76 6.28 -14.65
CA ALA A 77 -1.49 6.51 -16.06
C ALA A 77 -2.09 5.41 -16.96
N ARG A 78 -2.09 4.16 -16.51
CA ARG A 78 -2.70 3.04 -17.23
C ARG A 78 -4.22 3.19 -17.36
N TYR A 79 -4.89 3.72 -16.35
CA TYR A 79 -6.33 3.98 -16.38
C TYR A 79 -6.70 5.16 -17.29
N LEU A 80 -5.75 6.06 -17.55
CA LEU A 80 -5.94 7.15 -18.51
C LEU A 80 -5.68 6.73 -19.96
N ASP A 81 -4.94 5.64 -20.18
CA ASP A 81 -4.69 5.09 -21.52
C ASP A 81 -5.87 4.30 -22.08
N ASP A 82 -6.61 3.61 -21.21
CA ASP A 82 -7.82 2.85 -21.54
C ASP A 82 -8.92 3.18 -20.52
N PRO A 83 -9.57 4.36 -20.61
CA PRO A 83 -10.53 4.81 -19.62
C PRO A 83 -11.79 3.93 -19.60
N LYS A 84 -12.08 3.34 -18.44
CA LYS A 84 -13.28 2.53 -18.20
C LYS A 84 -14.06 3.06 -16.99
N PRO A 85 -15.39 2.90 -16.97
CA PRO A 85 -16.19 3.18 -15.77
C PRO A 85 -15.65 2.42 -14.56
N LEU A 86 -15.63 3.09 -13.40
CA LEU A 86 -15.18 2.47 -12.16
C LEU A 86 -16.20 1.41 -11.70
N PRO A 87 -15.75 0.25 -11.19
CA PRO A 87 -16.65 -0.71 -10.56
C PRO A 87 -17.34 -0.09 -9.35
N GLN A 88 -18.65 -0.29 -9.21
CA GLN A 88 -19.43 0.20 -8.07
C GLN A 88 -19.00 -0.44 -6.74
N ARG A 89 -18.45 -1.65 -6.79
CA ARG A 89 -17.96 -2.40 -5.63
C ARG A 89 -16.52 -2.85 -5.91
N PRO A 90 -15.53 -1.96 -5.73
CA PRO A 90 -14.13 -2.29 -5.95
C PRO A 90 -13.70 -3.47 -5.08
N GLY A 91 -13.04 -4.46 -5.69
CA GLY A 91 -12.37 -5.53 -4.96
C GLY A 91 -10.95 -5.14 -4.55
N HIS A 92 -10.20 -6.09 -4.01
CA HIS A 92 -8.79 -5.86 -3.63
C HIS A 92 -7.91 -5.54 -4.86
N ALA A 93 -8.28 -5.98 -6.06
CA ALA A 93 -7.54 -5.69 -7.29
C ALA A 93 -7.80 -4.26 -7.82
N ASP A 94 -8.87 -3.60 -7.38
CA ASP A 94 -9.38 -2.35 -7.94
C ASP A 94 -9.02 -1.14 -7.07
N LEU A 95 -7.78 -1.09 -6.56
CA LEU A 95 -7.35 -0.06 -5.61
C LEU A 95 -7.54 1.35 -6.16
N PHE A 96 -7.28 1.57 -7.46
CA PHE A 96 -7.53 2.87 -8.12
C PHE A 96 -8.99 3.32 -7.95
N ALA A 97 -9.94 2.43 -8.25
CA ALA A 97 -11.36 2.72 -8.13
C ALA A 97 -11.79 2.94 -6.68
N LEU A 98 -11.30 2.11 -5.75
CA LEU A 98 -11.54 2.27 -4.32
C LEU A 98 -11.10 3.65 -3.84
N ILE A 99 -9.93 4.12 -4.26
CA ILE A 99 -9.39 5.41 -3.84
C ILE A 99 -10.27 6.54 -4.32
N LEU A 100 -10.67 6.55 -5.60
CA LEU A 100 -11.52 7.61 -6.13
C LEU A 100 -12.91 7.63 -5.47
N LEU A 101 -13.53 6.47 -5.25
CA LEU A 101 -14.83 6.40 -4.56
C LEU A 101 -14.74 6.82 -3.08
N ASN A 102 -13.68 6.42 -2.38
CA ASN A 102 -13.45 6.83 -0.99
C ASN A 102 -13.14 8.33 -0.88
N TRP A 103 -12.49 8.91 -1.90
CA TRP A 103 -12.32 10.35 -1.97
C TRP A 103 -13.66 11.07 -2.10
N ASP A 104 -14.53 10.63 -3.02
CA ASP A 104 -15.84 11.26 -3.26
C ASP A 104 -16.78 11.15 -2.06
N THR A 105 -16.66 10.08 -1.27
CA THR A 105 -17.39 9.90 0.00
C THR A 105 -16.74 10.61 1.20
N GLY A 106 -15.56 11.21 1.00
CA GLY A 106 -14.86 12.00 2.00
C GLY A 106 -14.22 11.18 3.11
N TYR A 107 -13.60 10.03 2.79
CA TYR A 107 -12.81 9.24 3.75
C TYR A 107 -11.48 9.91 4.10
N TYR A 108 -10.78 10.50 3.11
CA TYR A 108 -9.42 11.03 3.29
C TYR A 108 -9.40 12.48 3.81
N ARG A 109 -10.09 12.72 4.92
CA ARG A 109 -10.20 14.06 5.53
C ARG A 109 -8.93 14.48 6.25
N THR A 110 -8.20 13.53 6.81
CA THR A 110 -6.95 13.80 7.52
C THR A 110 -5.80 13.91 6.53
N HIS A 111 -5.03 14.98 6.67
CA HIS A 111 -3.82 15.23 5.90
C HIS A 111 -2.71 15.66 6.86
N ARG A 112 -2.34 14.75 7.76
CA ARG A 112 -1.33 15.00 8.80
C ARG A 112 0.07 14.66 8.32
N ILE A 113 0.19 13.77 7.34
CA ILE A 113 1.46 13.26 6.86
C ILE A 113 1.79 13.89 5.51
N GLN A 114 3.04 14.31 5.34
CA GLN A 114 3.55 14.82 4.09
C GLN A 114 3.73 13.68 3.09
N VAL A 115 3.33 13.90 1.84
CA VAL A 115 3.60 12.99 0.73
C VAL A 115 5.03 13.20 0.26
N ASP A 116 5.86 12.17 0.42
CA ASP A 116 7.25 12.19 -0.04
C ASP A 116 7.36 11.72 -1.50
N PRO A 117 8.48 11.98 -2.19
CA PRO A 117 8.71 11.45 -3.54
C PRO A 117 8.66 9.92 -3.66
N VAL A 118 8.87 9.19 -2.56
CA VAL A 118 8.71 7.72 -2.53
C VAL A 118 7.24 7.30 -2.57
N ASP A 119 6.33 8.18 -2.13
CA ASP A 119 4.89 7.92 -2.13
C ASP A 119 4.25 8.31 -3.46
N ALA A 120 4.74 9.39 -4.06
CA ALA A 120 4.32 9.86 -5.36
C ALA A 120 5.53 10.37 -6.14
N ASP A 121 6.11 9.50 -6.99
CA ASP A 121 7.24 9.88 -7.83
C ASP A 121 6.83 11.10 -8.69
N PRO A 122 7.56 12.23 -8.64
CA PRO A 122 7.28 13.40 -9.46
C PRO A 122 7.10 13.09 -10.96
N ARG A 123 7.81 12.07 -11.48
CA ARG A 123 7.66 11.61 -12.87
C ARG A 123 6.33 10.91 -13.10
N ALA A 124 5.85 10.13 -12.13
CA ALA A 124 4.53 9.49 -12.20
C ALA A 124 3.41 10.53 -12.11
N ILE A 125 3.56 11.55 -11.24
CA ILE A 125 2.66 12.70 -11.16
C ILE A 125 2.61 13.41 -12.52
N ALA A 126 3.77 13.80 -13.06
CA ALA A 126 3.88 14.52 -14.33
C ALA A 126 3.26 13.72 -15.49
N ARG A 127 3.54 12.42 -15.57
CA ARG A 127 2.94 11.52 -16.57
C ARG A 127 1.42 11.47 -16.46
N THR A 128 0.89 11.40 -15.24
CA THR A 128 -0.56 11.38 -14.99
C THR A 128 -1.20 12.71 -15.42
N LYS A 129 -0.59 13.84 -15.05
CA LYS A 129 -1.04 15.17 -15.50
C LYS A 129 -1.04 15.28 -17.02
N GLN A 130 0.04 14.87 -17.67
CA GLN A 130 0.16 14.92 -19.13
C GLN A 130 -0.93 14.10 -19.82
N LYS A 131 -1.18 12.86 -19.37
CA LYS A 131 -2.24 12.03 -19.94
C LYS A 131 -3.62 12.63 -19.70
N LEU A 132 -3.85 13.25 -18.54
CA LEU A 132 -5.11 13.91 -18.23
C LEU A 132 -5.40 15.08 -19.19
N MET A 133 -4.38 15.82 -19.63
CA MET A 133 -4.52 16.97 -20.55
C MET A 133 -4.98 16.58 -21.97
N VAL A 134 -4.79 15.33 -22.38
CA VAL A 134 -5.21 14.84 -23.71
C VAL A 134 -6.73 14.63 -23.76
N HIS A 135 -7.36 14.42 -22.61
CA HIS A 135 -8.79 14.20 -22.50
C HIS A 135 -9.53 15.53 -22.35
N SER A 136 -10.57 15.75 -23.16
CA SER A 136 -11.44 16.92 -22.99
C SER A 136 -12.20 16.87 -21.67
N GLN A 137 -12.60 18.03 -21.15
CA GLN A 137 -13.35 18.10 -19.88
C GLN A 137 -14.63 17.25 -19.98
N GLY A 138 -14.79 16.30 -19.05
CA GLY A 138 -15.94 15.39 -19.02
C GLY A 138 -15.84 14.15 -19.90
N ALA A 139 -14.75 13.97 -20.67
CA ALA A 139 -14.57 12.78 -21.51
C ALA A 139 -14.25 11.50 -20.71
N LEU A 140 -13.67 11.64 -19.52
CA LEU A 140 -13.33 10.51 -18.68
C LEU A 140 -14.54 10.03 -17.87
N PRO A 141 -14.73 8.71 -17.72
CA PRO A 141 -15.81 8.14 -16.92
C PRO A 141 -15.55 8.22 -15.40
N PHE A 142 -14.48 8.92 -14.99
CA PHE A 142 -14.09 9.17 -13.62
C PHE A 142 -13.36 10.50 -13.51
N LYS A 143 -13.22 11.01 -12.29
CA LYS A 143 -12.49 12.25 -11.99
C LYS A 143 -11.31 11.95 -11.08
N ILE A 144 -10.11 12.38 -11.49
CA ILE A 144 -8.95 12.39 -10.59
C ILE A 144 -8.95 13.73 -9.85
N PRO A 145 -9.01 13.75 -8.50
CA PRO A 145 -9.03 15.00 -7.74
C PRO A 145 -7.70 15.74 -7.84
N GLN A 146 -7.76 17.07 -7.91
CA GLN A 146 -6.56 17.92 -8.01
C GLN A 146 -5.55 17.65 -6.90
N ARG A 147 -6.01 17.32 -5.69
CA ARG A 147 -5.11 17.00 -4.57
C ARG A 147 -4.22 15.79 -4.83
N PHE A 148 -4.65 14.81 -5.63
CA PHE A 148 -3.79 13.69 -6.02
C PHE A 148 -2.73 14.12 -7.03
N LEU A 149 -3.02 15.13 -7.86
CA LEU A 149 -2.07 15.68 -8.84
C LEU A 149 -1.07 16.64 -8.21
N GLU A 150 -1.44 17.28 -7.10
CA GLU A 150 -0.65 18.25 -6.35
C GLU A 150 -0.73 17.96 -4.85
N PRO A 151 -0.18 16.82 -4.39
CA PRO A 151 -0.22 16.47 -2.99
C PRO A 151 0.67 17.44 -2.20
N THR A 152 0.07 18.27 -1.37
CA THR A 152 0.76 19.31 -0.59
C THR A 152 0.22 19.38 0.84
N GLY A 153 1.11 19.55 1.82
CA GLY A 153 0.78 19.69 3.23
C GLY A 153 1.33 18.54 4.09
N GLY A 154 0.90 18.51 5.35
CA GLY A 154 1.33 17.52 6.34
C GLY A 154 2.72 17.78 6.94
N ALA A 155 3.11 16.89 7.85
CA ALA A 155 4.43 16.86 8.46
C ALA A 155 5.19 15.61 8.00
N ALA A 156 6.52 15.70 8.00
CA ALA A 156 7.37 14.55 7.75
C ALA A 156 7.03 13.40 8.71
N ILE A 157 7.00 12.18 8.17
CA ILE A 157 6.69 10.96 8.89
C ILE A 157 7.60 10.77 10.11
N LYS A 158 7.02 10.40 11.26
CA LYS A 158 7.75 10.10 12.50
C LYS A 158 7.27 8.78 13.08
N VAL A 159 7.83 7.67 12.58
CA VAL A 159 7.55 6.34 13.11
C VAL A 159 8.36 6.10 14.39
N PRO A 160 7.73 5.89 15.57
CA PRO A 160 8.45 5.56 16.79
C PRO A 160 9.25 4.26 16.64
N ALA A 161 10.46 4.22 17.20
CA ALA A 161 11.36 3.08 17.16
C ALA A 161 10.68 1.74 17.53
N HIS A 162 9.86 1.74 18.58
CA HIS A 162 9.16 0.53 19.06
C HIS A 162 8.05 0.04 18.12
N LEU A 163 7.67 0.82 17.10
CA LEU A 163 6.71 0.47 16.04
C LEU A 163 7.39 0.24 14.68
N GLN A 164 8.72 0.33 14.61
CA GLN A 164 9.46 0.03 13.39
C GLN A 164 9.82 -1.47 13.35
N PRO A 165 9.47 -2.22 12.27
CA PRO A 165 9.82 -3.64 12.16
C PRO A 165 11.32 -3.91 12.25
N ASP A 166 12.13 -2.95 11.83
CA ASP A 166 13.58 -3.03 11.86
C ASP A 166 14.17 -2.82 13.26
N GLN A 167 13.38 -2.38 14.23
CA GLN A 167 13.83 -2.10 15.60
C GLN A 167 13.00 -2.85 16.66
N ALA A 168 11.81 -3.32 16.29
CA ALA A 168 10.86 -4.02 17.15
C ALA A 168 10.84 -5.54 16.85
N PRO A 169 11.45 -6.39 17.70
CA PRO A 169 11.55 -7.83 17.46
C PRO A 169 10.22 -8.56 17.32
N HIS A 170 9.15 -8.05 17.93
CA HIS A 170 7.81 -8.63 17.86
C HIS A 170 7.08 -8.33 16.54
N LEU A 171 7.47 -7.26 15.82
CA LEU A 171 6.87 -6.89 14.53
C LEU A 171 7.61 -7.52 13.36
N TRP A 172 8.93 -7.67 13.45
CA TRP A 172 9.74 -8.27 12.38
C TRP A 172 9.19 -9.61 11.84
N PRO A 173 8.84 -10.62 12.67
CA PRO A 173 8.35 -11.89 12.16
C PRO A 173 7.02 -11.75 11.40
N LEU A 174 6.12 -10.86 11.86
CA LEU A 174 4.86 -10.59 11.15
C LEU A 174 5.12 -10.03 9.75
N PHE A 175 6.03 -9.08 9.64
CA PHE A 175 6.37 -8.46 8.36
C PHE A 175 7.09 -9.44 7.43
N ALA A 176 8.04 -10.21 7.97
CA ALA A 176 8.78 -11.23 7.21
C ALA A 176 7.86 -12.36 6.70
N GLU A 177 6.96 -12.87 7.54
CA GLU A 177 6.01 -13.93 7.16
C GLU A 177 5.04 -13.47 6.06
N LEU A 178 4.62 -12.20 6.12
CA LEU A 178 3.77 -11.61 5.10
C LEU A 178 4.52 -11.24 3.81
N GLY A 179 5.85 -11.37 3.76
CA GLY A 179 6.66 -11.00 2.61
C GLY A 179 6.79 -9.48 2.39
N LEU A 180 6.56 -8.69 3.43
CA LEU A 180 6.83 -7.26 3.43
C LEU A 180 8.34 -7.00 3.42
N ASP A 181 8.74 -5.85 2.87
CA ASP A 181 10.15 -5.45 2.83
C ASP A 181 10.71 -5.17 4.23
N VAL A 182 11.61 -6.04 4.68
CA VAL A 182 12.33 -5.93 5.94
C VAL A 182 13.77 -6.42 5.77
N ASP A 183 14.65 -5.99 6.67
CA ASP A 183 16.01 -6.53 6.75
C ASP A 183 15.97 -8.07 6.86
N ALA A 184 16.83 -8.77 6.11
CA ALA A 184 16.88 -10.23 6.07
C ALA A 184 17.20 -10.91 7.42
N ALA A 185 17.73 -10.15 8.38
CA ALA A 185 18.01 -10.63 9.73
C ALA A 185 17.10 -9.91 10.76
N PRO A 186 16.59 -10.64 11.77
CA PRO A 186 15.78 -10.04 12.82
C PRO A 186 16.57 -8.97 13.60
N PRO A 187 15.89 -7.97 14.17
CA PRO A 187 16.54 -6.92 14.95
C PRO A 187 17.33 -7.50 16.14
N GLY A 188 18.42 -6.82 16.52
CA GLY A 188 19.29 -7.23 17.62
C GLY A 188 20.66 -7.75 17.18
N PHE A 189 21.25 -8.63 17.99
CA PHE A 189 22.64 -9.09 17.82
C PHE A 189 22.86 -9.85 16.51
N ALA A 190 21.87 -10.65 16.08
CA ALA A 190 21.91 -11.37 14.82
C ALA A 190 22.12 -10.43 13.61
N ARG A 191 21.44 -9.29 13.58
CA ARG A 191 21.61 -8.29 12.52
C ARG A 191 22.97 -7.61 12.56
N LYS A 192 23.50 -7.29 13.75
CA LYS A 192 24.85 -6.72 13.89
C LYS A 192 25.90 -7.67 13.30
N ILE A 193 25.80 -8.97 13.59
CA ILE A 193 26.69 -9.98 13.00
C ILE A 193 26.48 -10.09 11.48
N ALA A 194 25.23 -10.12 11.00
CA ALA A 194 24.94 -10.23 9.58
C ALA A 194 25.52 -9.04 8.78
N ARG A 195 25.35 -7.82 9.28
CA ARG A 195 25.91 -6.60 8.68
C ARG A 195 27.45 -6.61 8.72
N ALA A 196 28.06 -7.03 9.83
CA ALA A 196 29.51 -7.19 9.92
C ALA A 196 30.03 -8.20 8.89
N LYS A 197 29.42 -9.39 8.80
CA LYS A 197 29.77 -10.43 7.81
C LYS A 197 29.61 -9.93 6.37
N ALA A 198 28.55 -9.17 6.07
CA ALA A 198 28.33 -8.58 4.75
C ALA A 198 29.43 -7.56 4.39
N MET A 199 29.84 -6.72 5.33
CA MET A 199 30.97 -5.79 5.12
C MET A 199 32.28 -6.54 4.88
N PHE A 200 32.64 -7.51 5.73
CA PHE A 200 33.85 -8.32 5.53
C PHE A 200 33.86 -9.05 4.17
N ARG A 201 32.71 -9.55 3.71
CA ARG A 201 32.57 -10.13 2.36
C ARG A 201 32.82 -9.11 1.26
N LYS A 202 32.28 -7.89 1.36
CA LYS A 202 32.50 -6.82 0.37
C LYS A 202 33.99 -6.43 0.28
N PHE A 203 34.68 -6.30 1.42
CA PHE A 203 36.12 -6.01 1.45
C PHE A 203 36.96 -7.13 0.83
N LYS A 204 36.61 -8.41 1.10
CA LYS A 204 37.33 -9.56 0.53
C LYS A 204 37.14 -9.69 -0.99
N ILE A 205 36.02 -9.25 -1.54
CA ILE A 205 35.76 -9.22 -2.98
C ILE A 205 36.50 -8.05 -3.65
N SER A 206 36.56 -6.88 -2.99
CA SER A 206 37.27 -5.71 -3.51
C SER A 206 38.79 -5.88 -3.52
N GLY A 207 39.37 -6.60 -2.55
CA GLY A 207 40.80 -6.88 -2.48
C GLY A 207 41.29 -8.00 -3.42
N ARG A 208 40.39 -8.70 -4.13
CA ARG A 208 40.72 -9.75 -5.12
C ARG A 208 40.64 -9.26 -6.58
N ARG A 209 40.28 -8.00 -6.79
CA ARG A 209 40.19 -7.33 -8.10
C ARG A 209 41.25 -6.22 -8.27
N ALA A 210 42.23 -6.14 -7.37
CA ALA A 210 43.40 -5.28 -7.47
C ALA A 210 44.62 -6.14 -7.82
#